data_AF-A0A3A0G007-F1
#
_entry.id   AF-A0A3A0G007-F1
#
_cell.length_a   1.000
_cell.length_b   1.000
_cell.length_c   1.000
_cell.angle_alpha   90.00
_cell.angle_beta   90.00
_cell.angle_gamma   90.00
#
_symmetry.space_group_name_H-M   'P 1'
#
loop_
_entity.id
_entity.type
_entity.pdbx_description
1 polymer ?
#
loop_
_entity_poly.entity_id
_entity_poly.type
_entity_poly.pdbx_seq_one_letter_code
_entity_poly.pdbx_strand_id
1 'polypeptide(L)'
;MYRISTWEGVKSNLKHYRRRVPEKTVLYQLVYQLRDELPRVWAERFQSEYGVLRDEVLKTFDEYLNCGLLCHGAARVYCDTCKHSLLVAFSCKKRGICPSCMAKRAVKFAEHLYDNVLLEVPHRHIIFTIPKRLRIYFRYDRGLSSILFDAAWGSLLEVLGKYGIPALVLTLQTAGEALNFHPHLHGCLANGLFSKDVTFKEFKNIDQLKLTQRFEERVLAALHSRELISDDVVAQILSQDHTGFSVWLGDPFQDPDSERFVARYIERGPISLEKLSIQDDIVTYTSKDGHAHEFDGLEFLALLSSHIAKPYESITRYYGFYSCRSRGERKKLAPAVEPGKLPEPKTKASSYEFKEVVMVTRGCISVSASYVLSGVEKNCDFLSSLSRHCHMESDIGCHVIHHFADVNNMVWKLQT
;
A
#
# COMPACT_ATOMS: atom_id res chain seq x y z
N MET A 1 -31.52 16.83 26.39
CA MET A 1 -32.24 15.58 26.06
C MET A 1 -31.51 14.96 24.87
N TYR A 2 -30.61 14.00 25.12
CA TYR A 2 -29.88 13.31 24.05
C TYR A 2 -30.86 12.41 23.29
N ARG A 3 -31.08 12.66 22.00
CA ARG A 3 -31.82 11.72 21.13
C ARG A 3 -30.97 10.46 21.02
N ILE A 4 -31.38 9.41 21.74
CA ILE A 4 -30.90 8.05 21.50
C ILE A 4 -31.41 7.68 20.11
N SER A 5 -30.52 7.55 19.12
CA SER A 5 -30.90 7.03 17.81
C SER A 5 -31.35 5.58 17.98
N THR A 6 -32.64 5.32 17.80
CA THR A 6 -33.17 3.95 17.76
C THR A 6 -32.72 3.27 16.46
N TRP A 7 -32.54 1.96 16.50
CA TRP A 7 -32.16 1.17 15.33
C TRP A 7 -33.09 1.39 14.13
N GLU A 8 -34.39 1.67 14.32
CA GLU A 8 -35.27 2.01 13.19
C GLU A 8 -34.85 3.28 12.43
N GLY A 9 -34.32 4.30 13.12
CA GLY A 9 -33.82 5.53 12.49
C GLY A 9 -32.44 5.37 11.83
N VAL A 10 -31.66 4.40 12.29
CA VAL A 10 -30.38 4.01 11.68
C VAL A 10 -30.62 3.08 10.48
N LYS A 11 -31.57 2.15 10.57
CA LYS A 11 -31.98 1.18 9.54
C LYS A 11 -32.44 1.83 8.23
N SER A 12 -33.10 3.00 8.29
CA SER A 12 -33.50 3.75 7.09
C SER A 12 -32.33 4.37 6.32
N ASN A 13 -31.20 4.61 7.00
CA ASN A 13 -29.98 5.21 6.43
C ASN A 13 -28.86 4.17 6.16
N LEU A 14 -28.90 3.00 6.82
CA LEU A 14 -27.96 1.91 6.58
C LEU A 14 -28.35 1.13 5.32
N LYS A 15 -27.71 1.49 4.20
CA LYS A 15 -27.52 0.57 3.08
C LYS A 15 -26.95 -0.73 3.67
N HIS A 16 -27.72 -1.82 3.61
CA HIS A 16 -27.36 -3.10 4.20
C HIS A 16 -25.95 -3.51 3.74
N TYR A 17 -25.12 -4.05 4.64
CA TYR A 17 -23.83 -4.60 4.21
C TYR A 17 -24.09 -5.66 3.15
N ARG A 18 -23.69 -5.34 1.92
CA ARG A 18 -23.72 -6.28 0.80
C ARG A 18 -22.37 -6.95 0.73
N ARG A 19 -22.34 -8.25 1.02
CA ARG A 19 -21.13 -9.08 0.82
C ARG A 19 -20.62 -8.84 -0.59
N ARG A 20 -19.30 -8.64 -0.72
CA ARG A 20 -18.66 -8.67 -2.03
C ARG A 20 -18.84 -10.07 -2.63
N VAL A 21 -18.95 -10.14 -3.94
CA VAL A 21 -19.09 -11.42 -4.66
C VAL A 21 -17.84 -11.57 -5.55
N PRO A 22 -16.65 -11.74 -4.94
CA PRO A 22 -15.38 -11.79 -5.69
C PRO A 22 -15.41 -12.86 -6.78
N GLU A 23 -16.11 -13.96 -6.56
CA GLU A 23 -16.28 -15.07 -7.52
C GLU A 23 -16.97 -14.68 -8.84
N LYS A 24 -17.63 -13.52 -8.89
CA LYS A 24 -18.25 -12.97 -10.11
C LYS A 24 -17.37 -11.97 -10.84
N THR A 25 -16.17 -11.67 -10.34
CA THR A 25 -15.26 -10.74 -11.00
C THR A 25 -14.47 -11.45 -12.10
N VAL A 26 -14.20 -10.74 -13.21
CA VAL A 26 -13.39 -11.26 -14.33
C VAL A 26 -12.04 -11.77 -13.83
N LEU A 27 -11.36 -10.99 -12.99
CA LEU A 27 -10.07 -11.38 -12.41
C LEU A 27 -10.14 -12.69 -11.63
N TYR A 28 -11.18 -12.89 -10.81
CA TYR A 28 -11.34 -14.13 -10.06
C TYR A 28 -11.53 -15.31 -11.00
N GLN A 29 -12.40 -15.17 -12.01
CA GLN A 29 -12.69 -16.24 -12.96
C GLN A 29 -11.44 -16.64 -13.76
N LEU A 30 -10.68 -15.65 -14.24
CA LEU A 30 -9.39 -15.87 -14.92
C LEU A 30 -8.41 -16.63 -14.05
N VAL A 31 -8.17 -16.16 -12.82
CA VAL A 31 -7.25 -16.84 -11.90
C VAL A 31 -7.78 -18.25 -11.60
N TYR A 32 -9.06 -18.42 -11.32
CA TYR A 32 -9.65 -19.72 -10.98
C TYR A 32 -9.49 -20.74 -12.12
N GLN A 33 -9.72 -20.33 -13.36
CA GLN A 33 -9.65 -21.19 -14.53
C GLN A 33 -8.21 -21.53 -14.93
N LEU A 34 -7.31 -20.54 -14.90
CA LEU A 34 -5.99 -20.64 -15.52
C LEU A 34 -4.85 -20.86 -14.53
N ARG A 35 -5.14 -20.84 -13.22
CA ARG A 35 -4.14 -21.10 -12.17
C ARG A 35 -3.30 -22.32 -12.53
N ASP A 36 -3.94 -23.48 -12.67
CA ASP A 36 -3.22 -24.77 -12.71
C ASP A 36 -2.48 -24.98 -14.04
N GLU A 37 -2.93 -24.30 -15.09
CA GLU A 37 -2.29 -24.33 -16.41
C GLU A 37 -1.05 -23.44 -16.47
N LEU A 38 -1.08 -22.27 -15.82
CA LEU A 38 0.03 -21.30 -15.84
C LEU A 38 1.42 -21.92 -15.56
N PRO A 39 1.65 -22.69 -14.47
CA PRO A 39 2.96 -23.29 -14.22
C PRO A 39 3.34 -24.37 -15.23
N ARG A 40 2.36 -25.04 -15.88
CA ARG A 40 2.63 -26.11 -16.86
C ARG A 40 3.23 -25.54 -18.14
N VAL A 41 2.76 -24.37 -18.57
CA VAL A 41 3.20 -23.73 -19.82
C VAL A 41 4.27 -22.66 -19.60
N TRP A 42 4.59 -22.31 -18.34
CA TRP A 42 5.45 -21.17 -18.02
C TRP A 42 6.82 -21.22 -18.68
N ALA A 43 7.52 -22.35 -18.55
CA ALA A 43 8.88 -22.51 -19.05
C ALA A 43 8.97 -22.28 -20.55
N GLU A 44 7.97 -22.74 -21.30
CA GLU A 44 7.89 -22.61 -22.76
C GLU A 44 7.43 -21.22 -23.18
N ARG A 45 6.37 -20.69 -22.55
CA ARG A 45 5.69 -19.48 -23.04
C ARG A 45 6.21 -18.17 -22.44
N PHE A 46 6.62 -18.16 -21.17
CA PHE A 46 6.76 -16.92 -20.39
C PHE A 46 8.14 -16.73 -19.76
N GLN A 47 8.92 -17.79 -19.58
CA GLN A 47 10.19 -17.71 -18.84
C GLN A 47 11.23 -16.79 -19.50
N SER A 48 11.25 -16.71 -20.84
CA SER A 48 12.17 -15.84 -21.57
C SER A 48 11.89 -14.34 -21.40
N GLU A 49 10.65 -13.96 -21.09
CA GLU A 49 10.22 -12.57 -20.93
C GLU A 49 10.09 -12.14 -19.46
N TYR A 50 9.58 -13.06 -18.62
CA TYR A 50 9.22 -12.79 -17.22
C TYR A 50 10.18 -13.42 -16.21
N GLY A 51 11.06 -14.31 -16.66
CA GLY A 51 11.99 -15.04 -15.81
C GLY A 51 11.36 -16.29 -15.19
N VAL A 52 12.04 -16.88 -14.20
CA VAL A 52 11.52 -18.07 -13.51
C VAL A 52 10.22 -17.74 -12.77
N LEU A 53 9.23 -18.63 -12.87
CA LEU A 53 7.98 -18.49 -12.11
C LEU A 53 8.29 -18.58 -10.62
N ARG A 54 7.92 -17.54 -9.89
CA ARG A 54 8.21 -17.44 -8.46
C ARG A 54 7.13 -18.13 -7.64
N ASP A 55 7.52 -18.95 -6.66
CA ASP A 55 6.59 -19.71 -5.81
C ASP A 55 5.56 -18.81 -5.10
N GLU A 56 5.96 -17.60 -4.70
CA GLU A 56 5.04 -16.67 -4.04
C GLU A 56 3.90 -16.20 -4.94
N VAL A 57 4.07 -16.22 -6.27
CA VAL A 57 3.01 -15.88 -7.24
C VAL A 57 1.88 -16.89 -7.12
N LEU A 58 2.23 -18.18 -7.17
CA LEU A 58 1.27 -19.27 -7.10
C LEU A 58 0.55 -19.26 -5.75
N LYS A 59 1.29 -19.16 -4.64
CA LYS A 59 0.68 -19.04 -3.30
C LYS A 59 -0.27 -17.84 -3.19
N THR A 60 0.12 -16.71 -3.77
CA THR A 60 -0.68 -15.48 -3.76
C THR A 60 -1.99 -15.64 -4.55
N PHE A 61 -1.98 -16.37 -5.67
CA PHE A 61 -3.19 -16.71 -6.41
C PHE A 61 -4.14 -17.60 -5.60
N ASP A 62 -3.63 -18.63 -4.93
CA ASP A 62 -4.46 -19.51 -4.09
C ASP A 62 -5.13 -18.74 -2.94
N GLU A 63 -4.36 -17.89 -2.27
CA GLU A 63 -4.88 -17.05 -1.19
C GLU A 63 -5.88 -16.00 -1.72
N TYR A 64 -5.67 -15.48 -2.93
CA TYR A 64 -6.63 -14.59 -3.59
C TYR A 64 -7.96 -15.30 -3.89
N LEU A 65 -7.94 -16.54 -4.38
CA LEU A 65 -9.15 -17.33 -4.63
C LEU A 65 -9.96 -17.61 -3.35
N ASN A 66 -9.32 -17.61 -2.18
CA ASN A 66 -10.02 -17.75 -0.90
C ASN A 66 -10.57 -16.40 -0.36
N CYS A 67 -10.17 -15.27 -0.92
CA CYS A 67 -10.41 -13.95 -0.36
C CYS A 67 -11.87 -13.51 -0.46
N GLY A 68 -12.49 -13.14 0.67
CA GLY A 68 -13.85 -12.58 0.70
C GLY A 68 -14.97 -13.61 0.57
N LEU A 69 -14.64 -14.90 0.66
CA LEU A 69 -15.58 -16.00 0.60
C LEU A 69 -15.87 -16.56 1.99
N LEU A 70 -17.14 -16.58 2.40
CA LEU A 70 -17.55 -17.07 3.73
C LEU A 70 -17.21 -18.54 3.95
N CYS A 71 -17.23 -19.35 2.87
CA CYS A 71 -16.86 -20.75 2.94
C CYS A 71 -15.38 -20.97 3.25
N HIS A 72 -14.51 -19.96 3.11
CA HIS A 72 -13.09 -20.00 3.49
C HIS A 72 -12.82 -19.35 4.86
N GLY A 73 -13.87 -19.09 5.64
CA GLY A 73 -13.78 -18.58 7.00
C GLY A 73 -14.28 -17.14 7.14
N ALA A 74 -14.78 -16.82 8.33
CA ALA A 74 -15.32 -15.51 8.66
C ALA A 74 -15.18 -15.18 10.14
N ALA A 75 -15.15 -13.89 10.44
CA ALA A 75 -15.38 -13.39 11.78
C ALA A 75 -16.87 -13.05 11.94
N ARG A 76 -17.48 -13.47 13.05
CA ARG A 76 -18.77 -12.96 13.48
C ARG A 76 -18.53 -11.71 14.32
N VAL A 77 -18.90 -10.57 13.77
CA VAL A 77 -19.03 -9.31 14.52
C VAL A 77 -20.38 -9.33 15.20
N TYR A 78 -20.40 -9.15 16.51
CA TYR A 78 -21.62 -9.16 17.30
C TYR A 78 -21.67 -7.93 18.20
N CYS A 79 -22.83 -7.30 18.32
CA CYS A 79 -23.05 -6.18 19.22
C CYS A 79 -23.85 -6.64 20.43
N ASP A 80 -23.25 -6.58 21.62
CA ASP A 80 -23.92 -7.00 22.86
C ASP A 80 -25.11 -6.12 23.24
N THR A 81 -25.13 -4.87 22.81
CA THR A 81 -26.20 -3.92 23.14
C THR A 81 -27.45 -4.16 22.30
N CYS A 82 -27.30 -4.23 20.97
CA CYS A 82 -28.44 -4.39 20.06
C CYS A 82 -28.65 -5.82 19.57
N LYS A 83 -27.80 -6.77 20.00
CA LYS A 83 -27.83 -8.20 19.65
C LYS A 83 -27.71 -8.50 18.14
N HIS A 84 -27.32 -7.51 17.34
CA HIS A 84 -27.10 -7.68 15.92
C HIS A 84 -25.78 -8.44 15.67
N SER A 85 -25.77 -9.30 14.64
CA SER A 85 -24.57 -10.00 14.20
C SER A 85 -24.37 -9.90 12.69
N LEU A 86 -23.10 -9.84 12.28
CA LEU A 86 -22.67 -9.84 10.89
C LEU A 86 -21.51 -10.81 10.69
N LEU A 87 -21.53 -11.58 9.61
CA LEU A 87 -20.38 -12.35 9.16
C LEU A 87 -19.52 -11.54 8.21
N VAL A 88 -18.23 -11.45 8.53
CA VAL A 88 -17.22 -10.77 7.73
C VAL A 88 -16.21 -11.81 7.27
N ALA A 89 -16.21 -12.11 5.97
CA ALA A 89 -15.27 -13.07 5.37
C ALA A 89 -13.81 -12.61 5.56
N PHE A 90 -12.89 -13.58 5.65
CA PHE A 90 -11.47 -13.30 5.75
C PHE A 90 -10.89 -12.70 4.45
N SER A 91 -9.85 -11.90 4.61
CA SER A 91 -9.16 -11.23 3.51
C SER A 91 -7.77 -11.83 3.33
N CYS A 92 -7.33 -12.05 2.08
CA CYS A 92 -6.00 -12.61 1.80
C CYS A 92 -4.83 -11.68 2.17
N LYS A 93 -5.08 -10.36 2.27
CA LYS A 93 -4.09 -9.30 2.54
C LYS A 93 -2.93 -9.21 1.53
N LYS A 94 -2.97 -9.99 0.45
CA LYS A 94 -1.92 -10.05 -0.56
C LYS A 94 -1.84 -8.75 -1.34
N ARG A 95 -0.62 -8.41 -1.73
CA ARG A 95 -0.27 -7.25 -2.57
C ARG A 95 -0.18 -7.68 -4.02
N GLY A 96 -0.36 -6.74 -4.94
CA GLY A 96 -0.16 -6.99 -6.37
C GLY A 96 -1.35 -7.65 -7.10
N ILE A 97 -2.13 -8.51 -6.42
CA ILE A 97 -3.26 -9.24 -7.06
C ILE A 97 -4.64 -8.75 -6.62
N CYS A 98 -4.87 -8.55 -5.33
CA CYS A 98 -6.23 -8.44 -4.79
C CYS A 98 -6.67 -6.96 -4.71
N PRO A 99 -7.56 -6.48 -5.59
CA PRO A 99 -7.95 -5.06 -5.62
C PRO A 99 -8.65 -4.66 -4.31
N SER A 100 -9.44 -5.58 -3.75
CA SER A 100 -10.13 -5.43 -2.47
C SER A 100 -9.16 -5.17 -1.32
N CYS A 101 -8.15 -6.03 -1.16
CA CYS A 101 -7.17 -5.89 -0.08
C CYS A 101 -6.27 -4.67 -0.29
N MET A 102 -5.89 -4.38 -1.53
CA MET A 102 -5.09 -3.20 -1.86
C MET A 102 -5.82 -1.88 -1.59
N ALA A 103 -7.10 -1.77 -2.00
CA ALA A 103 -7.90 -0.59 -1.71
C ALA A 103 -8.02 -0.34 -0.20
N LYS A 104 -8.24 -1.40 0.58
CA LYS A 104 -8.27 -1.31 2.04
C LYS A 104 -6.92 -0.90 2.63
N ARG A 105 -5.82 -1.49 2.12
CA ARG A 105 -4.46 -1.14 2.54
C ARG A 105 -4.16 0.33 2.27
N ALA A 106 -4.52 0.84 1.10
CA ALA A 106 -4.35 2.25 0.75
C ALA A 106 -5.11 3.19 1.70
N VAL A 107 -6.36 2.86 2.06
CA VAL A 107 -7.14 3.65 3.04
C VAL A 107 -6.47 3.64 4.41
N LYS A 108 -6.15 2.46 4.96
CA LYS A 108 -5.49 2.34 6.27
C LYS A 108 -4.12 3.03 6.30
N PHE A 109 -3.39 2.94 5.20
CA PHE A 109 -2.10 3.59 5.05
C PHE A 109 -2.25 5.12 5.06
N ALA A 110 -3.28 5.64 4.41
CA ALA A 110 -3.59 7.06 4.41
C ALA A 110 -3.98 7.59 5.79
N GLU A 111 -4.82 6.85 6.53
CA GLU A 111 -5.14 7.16 7.92
C GLU A 111 -3.87 7.15 8.79
N HIS A 112 -3.02 6.12 8.66
CA HIS A 112 -1.76 6.06 9.39
C HIS A 112 -0.85 7.25 9.07
N LEU A 113 -0.68 7.59 7.79
CA LEU A 113 0.11 8.74 7.36
C LEU A 113 -0.42 10.02 8.00
N TYR A 114 -1.71 10.30 7.83
CA TYR A 114 -2.34 11.52 8.31
C TYR A 114 -2.26 11.65 9.83
N ASP A 115 -2.62 10.60 10.59
CA ASP A 115 -2.72 10.65 12.05
C ASP A 115 -1.37 10.50 12.77
N ASN A 116 -0.36 9.84 12.16
CA ASN A 116 0.84 9.38 12.88
C ASN A 116 2.19 9.71 12.22
N VAL A 117 2.19 10.23 10.99
CA VAL A 117 3.43 10.49 10.24
C VAL A 117 3.52 11.95 9.83
N LEU A 118 2.53 12.42 9.08
CA LEU A 118 2.49 13.75 8.52
C LEU A 118 2.25 14.77 9.63
N LEU A 119 2.92 15.90 9.47
CA LEU A 119 2.82 17.04 10.38
C LEU A 119 1.97 18.12 9.71
N GLU A 120 1.49 19.10 10.48
CA GLU A 120 0.72 20.22 9.96
C GLU A 120 1.61 21.24 9.23
N VAL A 121 2.14 20.82 8.08
CA VAL A 121 2.97 21.60 7.15
C VAL A 121 2.52 21.28 5.73
N PRO A 122 2.77 22.13 4.72
CA PRO A 122 2.44 21.79 3.35
C PRO A 122 3.25 20.57 2.87
N HIS A 123 2.66 19.75 2.01
CA HIS A 123 3.29 18.61 1.35
C HIS A 123 3.19 18.71 -0.16
N ARG A 124 3.99 17.90 -0.86
CA ARG A 124 3.92 17.68 -2.31
C ARG A 124 3.89 16.19 -2.61
N HIS A 125 3.19 15.86 -3.70
CA HIS A 125 3.33 14.57 -4.34
C HIS A 125 4.59 14.60 -5.19
N ILE A 126 5.50 13.65 -4.99
CA ILE A 126 6.74 13.51 -5.77
C ILE A 126 6.75 12.15 -6.48
N ILE A 127 7.24 12.11 -7.71
CA ILE A 127 7.31 10.87 -8.51
C ILE A 127 8.71 10.73 -9.11
N PHE A 128 9.35 9.58 -8.93
CA PHE A 128 10.64 9.24 -9.53
C PHE A 128 10.46 8.14 -10.57
N THR A 129 10.84 8.40 -11.81
CA THR A 129 10.65 7.50 -12.96
C THR A 129 11.98 7.16 -13.61
N ILE A 130 12.09 5.92 -14.12
CA ILE A 130 13.26 5.42 -14.86
C ILE A 130 12.90 5.06 -16.32
N PRO A 131 13.87 5.11 -17.25
CA PRO A 131 13.66 4.75 -18.65
C PRO A 131 13.29 3.28 -18.85
N LYS A 132 12.51 3.00 -19.90
CA LYS A 132 12.01 1.65 -20.25
C LYS A 132 13.13 0.61 -20.30
N ARG A 133 14.29 0.98 -20.86
CA ARG A 133 15.46 0.09 -21.01
C ARG A 133 15.97 -0.47 -19.69
N LEU A 134 15.87 0.27 -18.59
CA LEU A 134 16.38 -0.16 -17.28
C LEU A 134 15.37 -0.99 -16.48
N ARG A 135 14.08 -0.95 -16.84
CA ARG A 135 13.01 -1.61 -16.06
C ARG A 135 13.17 -3.12 -16.00
N ILE A 136 13.79 -3.71 -17.02
CA ILE A 136 13.99 -5.16 -17.13
C ILE A 136 14.78 -5.74 -15.96
N TYR A 137 15.81 -5.03 -15.48
CA TYR A 137 16.62 -5.47 -14.34
C TYR A 137 15.78 -5.62 -13.08
N PHE A 138 14.90 -4.66 -12.81
CA PHE A 138 14.00 -4.66 -11.65
C PHE A 138 12.86 -5.68 -11.77
N ARG A 139 12.54 -6.14 -12.99
CA ARG A 139 11.56 -7.22 -13.19
C ARG A 139 12.16 -8.55 -12.76
N TYR A 140 13.35 -8.87 -13.29
CA TYR A 140 14.03 -10.12 -13.02
C TYR A 140 14.55 -10.21 -11.59
N ASP A 141 15.11 -9.12 -11.06
CA ASP A 141 15.48 -9.02 -9.66
C ASP A 141 14.80 -7.83 -8.98
N ARG A 142 13.67 -8.12 -8.34
CA ARG A 142 12.93 -7.15 -7.51
C ARG A 142 13.76 -6.59 -6.35
N GLY A 143 14.80 -7.31 -5.90
CA GLY A 143 15.72 -6.85 -4.85
C GLY A 143 16.44 -5.56 -5.24
N LEU A 144 16.67 -5.35 -6.54
CA LEU A 144 17.24 -4.12 -7.08
C LEU A 144 16.33 -2.90 -6.87
N SER A 145 15.04 -3.06 -6.54
CA SER A 145 14.16 -1.91 -6.25
C SER A 145 14.68 -1.03 -5.11
N SER A 146 15.55 -1.54 -4.23
CA SER A 146 16.24 -0.71 -3.23
C SER A 146 17.07 0.41 -3.87
N ILE A 147 17.66 0.18 -5.05
CA ILE A 147 18.44 1.18 -5.78
C ILE A 147 17.60 2.42 -6.04
N LEU A 148 16.33 2.27 -6.43
CA LEU A 148 15.45 3.41 -6.70
C LEU A 148 15.22 4.23 -5.44
N PHE A 149 14.98 3.56 -4.32
CA PHE A 149 14.76 4.20 -3.02
C PHE A 149 16.01 4.95 -2.54
N ASP A 150 17.17 4.31 -2.65
CA ASP A 150 18.45 4.88 -2.19
C ASP A 150 18.88 6.04 -3.09
N ALA A 151 18.67 5.93 -4.41
CA ALA A 151 18.92 6.99 -5.37
C ALA A 151 17.99 8.20 -5.15
N ALA A 152 16.69 7.96 -4.94
CA ALA A 152 15.71 9.03 -4.69
C ALA A 152 15.98 9.77 -3.38
N TRP A 153 16.27 9.04 -2.30
CA TRP A 153 16.64 9.67 -1.04
C TRP A 153 17.98 10.40 -1.12
N GLY A 154 18.98 9.78 -1.76
CA GLY A 154 20.30 10.38 -1.93
C GLY A 154 20.28 11.67 -2.75
N SER A 155 19.50 11.71 -3.84
CA SER A 155 19.36 12.92 -4.66
C SER A 155 18.66 14.04 -3.91
N LEU A 156 17.56 13.74 -3.18
CA LEU A 156 16.87 14.72 -2.34
C LEU A 156 17.77 15.26 -1.23
N LEU A 157 18.50 14.38 -0.53
CA LEU A 157 19.38 14.78 0.56
C LEU A 157 20.54 15.65 0.07
N GLU A 158 21.12 15.34 -1.09
CA GLU A 158 22.21 16.13 -1.67
C GLU A 158 21.78 17.53 -2.11
N VAL A 159 20.60 17.62 -2.74
CA VAL A 159 20.09 18.89 -3.27
C VAL A 159 19.46 19.76 -2.18
N LEU A 160 18.73 19.17 -1.23
CA LEU A 160 17.92 19.90 -0.24
C LEU A 160 18.48 19.83 1.19
N GLY A 161 19.20 18.76 1.54
CA GLY A 161 19.61 18.46 2.91
C GLY A 161 20.67 19.38 3.52
N LYS A 162 21.31 20.23 2.72
CA LYS A 162 22.31 21.20 3.22
C LYS A 162 21.71 22.27 4.13
N TYR A 163 20.40 22.51 4.03
CA TYR A 163 19.71 23.60 4.71
C TYR A 163 18.76 23.14 5.82
N GLY A 164 18.76 21.84 6.13
CA GLY A 164 17.89 21.21 7.11
C GLY A 164 17.57 19.76 6.75
N ILE A 165 16.61 19.16 7.44
CA ILE A 165 16.24 17.75 7.33
C ILE A 165 14.95 17.63 6.49
N PRO A 166 15.00 17.05 5.28
CA PRO A 166 13.78 16.76 4.51
C PRO A 166 12.92 15.71 5.21
N ALA A 167 11.63 15.65 4.88
CA ALA A 167 10.72 14.63 5.39
C ALA A 167 9.96 13.98 4.24
N LEU A 168 10.10 12.67 4.08
CA LEU A 168 9.61 11.98 2.89
C LEU A 168 9.09 10.58 3.22
N VAL A 169 7.98 10.21 2.61
CA VAL A 169 7.53 8.82 2.51
C VAL A 169 7.54 8.44 1.05
N LEU A 170 8.16 7.30 0.70
CA LEU A 170 8.19 6.76 -0.65
C LEU A 170 7.53 5.38 -0.70
N THR A 171 6.84 5.10 -1.80
CA THR A 171 6.24 3.81 -2.12
C THR A 171 6.56 3.39 -3.54
N LEU A 172 6.95 2.13 -3.69
CA LEU A 172 7.23 1.50 -4.97
C LEU A 172 5.91 1.12 -5.65
N GLN A 173 5.74 1.60 -6.87
CA GLN A 173 4.73 1.15 -7.81
C GLN A 173 5.41 0.40 -8.93
N THR A 174 4.82 -0.71 -9.38
CA THR A 174 5.42 -1.57 -10.42
C THR A 174 4.62 -1.61 -11.71
N ALA A 175 3.43 -1.02 -11.73
CA ALA A 175 2.53 -1.01 -12.88
C ALA A 175 2.32 0.41 -13.39
N GLY A 176 2.39 0.57 -14.71
CA GLY A 176 1.92 1.76 -15.40
C GLY A 176 0.40 1.77 -15.55
N GLU A 177 -0.11 2.81 -16.21
CA GLU A 177 -1.55 3.00 -16.44
C GLU A 177 -2.19 1.86 -17.25
N ALA A 178 -1.42 1.25 -18.15
CA ALA A 178 -1.77 0.12 -19.00
C ALA A 178 -1.29 -1.24 -18.43
N LEU A 179 -1.08 -1.32 -17.11
CA LEU A 179 -0.56 -2.50 -16.40
C LEU A 179 0.85 -2.95 -16.83
N ASN A 180 1.51 -2.27 -17.77
CA ASN A 180 2.87 -2.55 -18.18
C ASN A 180 3.84 -2.44 -16.99
N PHE A 181 4.86 -3.29 -16.94
CA PHE A 181 5.87 -3.21 -15.88
C PHE A 181 6.61 -1.87 -15.94
N HIS A 182 6.43 -1.08 -14.88
CA HIS A 182 6.90 0.29 -14.73
C HIS A 182 7.28 0.50 -13.26
N PRO A 183 8.48 0.07 -12.83
CA PRO A 183 8.96 0.34 -11.48
C PRO A 183 9.26 1.85 -11.35
N HIS A 184 8.53 2.52 -10.47
CA HIS A 184 8.65 3.95 -10.18
C HIS A 184 8.27 4.20 -8.72
N LEU A 185 8.73 5.32 -8.17
CA LEU A 185 8.40 5.69 -6.79
C LEU A 185 7.39 6.82 -6.81
N HIS A 186 6.34 6.68 -6.02
CA HIS A 186 5.54 7.83 -5.58
C HIS A 186 5.94 8.20 -4.17
N GLY A 187 5.80 9.47 -3.79
CA GLY A 187 6.07 9.90 -2.44
C GLY A 187 5.28 11.10 -1.97
N CYS A 188 5.18 11.22 -0.66
CA CYS A 188 4.69 12.41 0.02
C CYS A 188 5.87 13.10 0.68
N LEU A 189 6.25 14.26 0.15
CA LEU A 189 7.38 15.09 0.59
C LEU A 189 6.82 16.27 1.37
N ALA A 190 7.28 16.54 2.59
CA ALA A 190 7.01 17.83 3.23
C ALA A 190 7.63 18.93 2.36
N ASN A 191 6.85 19.98 2.06
CA ASN A 191 7.26 21.11 1.22
C ASN A 191 8.25 22.06 1.92
N GLY A 192 9.18 21.52 2.69
CA GLY A 192 10.19 22.30 3.38
C GLY A 192 11.16 21.42 4.14
N LEU A 193 11.98 22.08 4.94
CA LEU A 193 13.01 21.44 5.75
C LEU A 193 12.74 21.67 7.23
N PHE A 194 13.04 20.65 8.00
CA PHE A 194 13.01 20.72 9.46
C PHE A 194 14.41 21.04 9.99
N SER A 195 14.51 21.96 10.93
CA SER A 195 15.72 22.16 11.72
C SER A 195 15.79 21.13 12.87
N LYS A 196 16.92 21.11 13.60
CA LYS A 196 17.08 20.22 14.77
C LYS A 196 16.17 20.61 15.94
N ASP A 197 15.92 21.91 16.10
CA ASP A 197 14.96 22.50 17.03
C ASP A 197 13.51 22.45 16.51
N VAL A 198 13.29 21.74 15.40
CA VAL A 198 11.97 21.40 14.86
C VAL A 198 11.18 22.60 14.32
N THR A 199 11.89 23.65 13.92
CA THR A 199 11.30 24.69 13.09
C THR A 199 11.18 24.20 11.64
N PHE A 200 10.08 24.58 10.99
CA PHE A 200 9.82 24.23 9.60
C PHE A 200 10.05 25.44 8.71
N LYS A 201 10.84 25.25 7.65
CA LYS A 201 11.08 26.28 6.63
C LYS A 201 10.64 25.76 5.27
N GLU A 202 9.59 26.39 4.73
CA GLU A 202 9.03 26.03 3.44
C GLU A 202 10.01 26.29 2.27
N PHE A 203 9.96 25.44 1.24
CA PHE A 203 10.71 25.65 0.02
C PHE A 203 10.13 26.82 -0.78
N LYS A 204 10.98 27.77 -1.16
CA LYS A 204 10.61 28.80 -2.15
C LYS A 204 10.63 28.26 -3.57
N ASN A 205 11.65 27.47 -3.88
CA ASN A 205 11.83 26.80 -5.16
C ASN A 205 12.61 25.50 -4.94
N ILE A 206 12.30 24.47 -5.73
CA ILE A 206 13.04 23.21 -5.76
C ILE A 206 13.62 23.06 -7.16
N ASP A 207 14.93 22.92 -7.26
CA ASP A 207 15.61 22.66 -8.54
C ASP A 207 15.33 21.22 -9.01
N GLN A 208 14.22 21.06 -9.72
CA GLN A 208 13.73 19.79 -10.23
C GLN A 208 14.68 19.16 -11.26
N LEU A 209 15.35 19.99 -12.07
CA LEU A 209 16.32 19.53 -13.05
C LEU A 209 17.53 18.91 -12.35
N LYS A 210 18.08 19.60 -11.36
CA LYS A 210 19.20 19.08 -10.57
C LYS A 210 18.81 17.83 -9.78
N LEU A 211 17.61 17.77 -9.21
CA LEU A 211 17.11 16.55 -8.57
C LEU A 211 17.05 15.37 -9.55
N THR A 212 16.58 15.62 -10.77
CA THR A 212 16.50 14.58 -11.82
C THR A 212 17.89 14.11 -12.23
N GLN A 213 18.83 15.02 -12.46
CA GLN A 213 20.22 14.69 -12.77
C GLN A 213 20.86 13.84 -11.67
N ARG A 214 20.71 14.22 -10.39
CA ARG A 214 21.28 13.45 -9.27
C ARG A 214 20.62 12.09 -9.09
N PHE A 215 19.32 11.99 -9.37
CA PHE A 215 18.63 10.71 -9.35
C PHE A 215 19.13 9.78 -10.46
N GLU A 216 19.26 10.29 -11.68
CA GLU A 216 19.81 9.59 -12.85
C GLU A 216 21.23 9.09 -12.59
N GLU A 217 22.15 9.97 -12.19
CA GLU A 217 23.55 9.64 -11.86
C GLU A 217 23.62 8.48 -10.85
N ARG A 218 22.79 8.54 -9.80
CA ARG A 218 22.77 7.53 -8.73
C ARG A 218 22.23 6.18 -9.18
N VAL A 219 21.16 6.16 -9.98
CA VAL A 219 20.61 4.91 -10.52
C VAL A 219 21.61 4.27 -11.49
N LEU A 220 22.17 5.05 -12.42
CA LEU A 220 23.13 4.55 -13.39
C LEU A 220 24.40 4.03 -12.70
N ALA A 221 24.97 4.77 -11.75
CA ALA A 221 26.14 4.31 -10.99
C ALA A 221 25.86 3.03 -10.19
N ALA A 222 24.67 2.91 -9.58
CA ALA A 222 24.30 1.72 -8.81
C ALA A 222 24.08 0.47 -9.68
N LEU A 223 23.56 0.63 -10.91
CA LEU A 223 23.41 -0.47 -11.87
C LEU A 223 24.77 -0.82 -12.50
N HIS A 224 25.58 0.18 -12.84
CA HIS A 224 26.91 0.00 -13.42
C HIS A 224 27.87 -0.70 -12.45
N SER A 225 27.91 -0.27 -11.18
CA SER A 225 28.72 -0.94 -10.13
C SER A 225 28.33 -2.39 -9.84
N ARG A 226 27.15 -2.82 -10.30
CA ARG A 226 26.68 -4.21 -10.22
C ARG A 226 26.86 -4.97 -11.53
N GLU A 227 27.55 -4.38 -12.51
CA GLU A 227 27.81 -4.93 -13.84
C GLU A 227 26.52 -5.26 -14.62
N LEU A 228 25.40 -4.62 -14.28
CA LEU A 228 24.12 -4.81 -14.98
C LEU A 228 24.03 -3.99 -16.26
N ILE A 229 24.81 -2.92 -16.37
CA ILE A 229 24.94 -2.07 -17.57
C ILE A 229 26.41 -1.76 -17.80
N SER A 230 26.82 -1.65 -19.06
CA SER A 230 28.17 -1.24 -19.45
C SER A 230 28.28 0.29 -19.61
N ASP A 231 29.52 0.77 -19.72
CA ASP A 231 29.82 2.16 -20.05
C ASP A 231 29.11 2.63 -21.34
N ASP A 232 29.06 1.78 -22.37
CA ASP A 232 28.37 2.08 -23.63
C ASP A 232 26.86 2.31 -23.42
N VAL A 233 26.24 1.50 -22.55
CA VAL A 233 24.81 1.66 -22.22
C VAL A 233 24.57 2.96 -21.48
N VAL A 234 25.46 3.30 -20.53
CA VAL A 234 25.39 4.57 -19.79
C VAL A 234 25.53 5.74 -20.77
N ALA A 235 26.56 5.74 -21.60
CA ALA A 235 26.82 6.79 -22.59
C ALA A 235 25.64 6.97 -23.55
N GLN A 236 25.06 5.87 -24.05
CA GLN A 236 23.91 5.92 -24.95
C GLN A 236 22.63 6.48 -24.29
N ILE A 237 22.41 6.22 -23.00
CA ILE A 237 21.28 6.80 -22.25
C ILE A 237 21.51 8.31 -22.08
N LEU A 238 22.71 8.70 -21.67
CA LEU A 238 23.07 10.10 -21.42
C LEU A 238 23.15 10.95 -22.70
N SER A 239 23.32 10.32 -23.86
CA SER A 239 23.35 11.02 -25.15
C SER A 239 21.95 11.37 -25.70
N GLN A 240 20.87 10.90 -25.06
CA GLN A 240 19.51 11.22 -25.50
C GLN A 240 19.10 12.61 -25.01
N ASP A 241 18.35 13.36 -25.82
CA ASP A 241 17.72 14.62 -25.40
C ASP A 241 16.80 14.43 -24.18
N HIS A 242 16.18 13.24 -24.12
CA HIS A 242 15.36 12.78 -23.01
C HIS A 242 15.82 11.38 -22.58
N THR A 243 16.61 11.32 -21.51
CA THR A 243 17.14 10.07 -20.95
C THR A 243 16.04 9.12 -20.45
N GLY A 244 14.82 9.63 -20.26
CA GLY A 244 13.67 8.90 -19.72
C GLY A 244 13.65 8.83 -18.19
N PHE A 245 14.62 9.45 -17.51
CA PHE A 245 14.54 9.74 -16.09
C PHE A 245 13.69 10.98 -15.84
N SER A 246 12.90 10.97 -14.78
CA SER A 246 12.19 12.17 -14.35
C SER A 246 11.92 12.17 -12.85
N VAL A 247 12.03 13.35 -12.25
CA VAL A 247 11.48 13.66 -10.94
C VAL A 247 10.36 14.67 -11.14
N TRP A 248 9.12 14.27 -10.90
CA TRP A 248 7.96 15.16 -10.99
C TRP A 248 7.55 15.64 -9.60
N LEU A 249 7.23 16.92 -9.48
CA LEU A 249 6.76 17.56 -8.26
C LEU A 249 5.38 18.16 -8.50
N GLY A 250 4.38 17.70 -7.74
CA GLY A 250 3.06 18.30 -7.73
C GLY A 250 3.03 19.63 -6.96
N ASP A 251 1.92 20.34 -7.12
CA ASP A 251 1.63 21.56 -6.35
C ASP A 251 1.59 21.28 -4.84
N PRO A 252 1.98 22.25 -4.01
CA PRO A 252 1.94 22.07 -2.58
C PRO A 252 0.49 22.08 -2.09
N PHE A 253 0.18 21.22 -1.13
CA PHE A 253 -1.13 21.12 -0.50
C PHE A 253 -0.99 21.06 1.02
N GLN A 254 -1.97 21.59 1.74
CA GLN A 254 -2.02 21.58 3.20
C GLN A 254 -3.47 21.47 3.67
N ASP A 255 -4.18 20.48 3.16
CA ASP A 255 -5.55 20.18 3.58
C ASP A 255 -5.74 18.66 3.79
N PRO A 256 -6.64 18.25 4.70
CA PRO A 256 -6.82 16.86 5.04
C PRO A 256 -7.25 15.96 3.87
N ASP A 257 -8.02 16.50 2.92
CA ASP A 257 -8.55 15.71 1.81
C ASP A 257 -7.47 15.40 0.78
N SER A 258 -6.64 16.39 0.42
CA SER A 258 -5.48 16.23 -0.46
C SER A 258 -4.43 15.31 0.15
N GLU A 259 -4.12 15.47 1.44
CA GLU A 259 -3.16 14.60 2.14
C GLU A 259 -3.61 13.14 2.14
N ARG A 260 -4.88 12.89 2.49
CA ARG A 260 -5.45 11.54 2.47
C ARG A 260 -5.55 11.00 1.04
N PHE A 261 -5.84 11.86 0.06
CA PHE A 261 -5.88 11.47 -1.35
C PHE A 261 -4.51 11.02 -1.83
N VAL A 262 -3.47 11.85 -1.66
CA VAL A 262 -2.10 11.51 -2.07
C VAL A 262 -1.62 10.27 -1.33
N ALA A 263 -1.87 10.18 -0.01
CA ALA A 263 -1.49 9.01 0.77
C ALA A 263 -2.16 7.71 0.28
N ARG A 264 -3.44 7.74 -0.11
CA ARG A 264 -4.10 6.59 -0.76
C ARG A 264 -3.48 6.31 -2.13
N TYR A 265 -3.20 7.35 -2.89
CA TYR A 265 -2.71 7.27 -4.26
C TYR A 265 -1.32 6.62 -4.32
N ILE A 266 -0.42 6.96 -3.40
CA ILE A 266 0.95 6.46 -3.42
C ILE A 266 1.07 4.96 -3.04
N GLU A 267 0.11 4.37 -2.31
CA GLU A 267 0.05 2.92 -1.94
C GLU A 267 -1.02 2.16 -2.76
N ARG A 268 -1.42 2.68 -3.93
CA ARG A 268 -2.43 2.03 -4.78
C ARG A 268 -1.98 0.65 -5.26
N GLY A 269 -2.95 -0.23 -5.54
CA GLY A 269 -2.69 -1.51 -6.20
C GLY A 269 -2.48 -1.35 -7.71
N PRO A 270 -1.85 -2.33 -8.38
CA PRO A 270 -1.53 -2.25 -9.81
C PRO A 270 -2.75 -2.44 -10.72
N ILE A 271 -3.77 -3.18 -10.26
CA ILE A 271 -4.91 -3.60 -11.06
C ILE A 271 -6.20 -2.87 -10.64
N SER A 272 -6.97 -2.42 -11.63
CA SER A 272 -8.33 -1.91 -11.45
C SER A 272 -9.32 -2.84 -12.14
N LEU A 273 -10.35 -3.31 -11.43
CA LEU A 273 -11.39 -4.15 -12.02
C LEU A 273 -12.27 -3.38 -13.02
N GLU A 274 -12.37 -2.06 -12.88
CA GLU A 274 -13.14 -1.20 -13.79
C GLU A 274 -12.53 -1.12 -15.19
N LYS A 275 -11.23 -1.42 -15.30
CA LYS A 275 -10.48 -1.43 -16.55
C LYS A 275 -10.44 -2.81 -17.21
N LEU A 276 -10.88 -3.85 -16.51
CA LEU A 276 -10.72 -5.23 -16.92
C LEU A 276 -12.05 -5.79 -17.44
N SER A 277 -12.07 -6.21 -18.70
CA SER A 277 -13.17 -6.94 -19.31
C SER A 277 -12.68 -8.21 -19.99
N ILE A 278 -13.60 -9.10 -20.31
CA ILE A 278 -13.34 -10.31 -21.08
C ILE A 278 -14.47 -10.51 -22.10
N GLN A 279 -14.11 -10.84 -23.33
CA GLN A 279 -15.05 -11.18 -24.40
C GLN A 279 -14.40 -12.25 -25.29
N ASP A 280 -15.11 -13.34 -25.58
CA ASP A 280 -14.66 -14.42 -26.47
C ASP A 280 -13.23 -14.90 -26.15
N ASP A 281 -12.95 -15.13 -24.85
CA ASP A 281 -11.66 -15.53 -24.27
C ASP A 281 -10.51 -14.50 -24.38
N ILE A 282 -10.78 -13.31 -24.93
CA ILE A 282 -9.84 -12.19 -24.99
C ILE A 282 -10.01 -11.32 -23.75
N VAL A 283 -8.92 -11.15 -23.00
CA VAL A 283 -8.87 -10.26 -21.85
C VAL A 283 -8.47 -8.87 -22.31
N THR A 284 -9.28 -7.86 -22.01
CA THR A 284 -9.00 -6.47 -22.35
C THR A 284 -8.74 -5.65 -21.09
N TYR A 285 -7.65 -4.89 -21.09
CA TYR A 285 -7.34 -3.89 -20.08
C TYR A 285 -7.33 -2.49 -20.72
N THR A 286 -8.31 -1.65 -20.37
CA THR A 286 -8.49 -0.32 -20.98
C THR A 286 -7.86 0.77 -20.12
N SER A 287 -6.92 1.53 -20.68
CA SER A 287 -6.33 2.70 -20.02
C SER A 287 -7.30 3.88 -19.98
N LYS A 288 -7.04 4.89 -19.13
CA LYS A 288 -7.91 6.06 -18.97
C LYS A 288 -8.14 6.88 -20.24
N ASP A 289 -7.19 6.86 -21.17
CA ASP A 289 -7.28 7.51 -22.47
C ASP A 289 -8.07 6.69 -23.50
N GLY A 290 -8.61 5.54 -23.11
CA GLY A 290 -9.46 4.70 -23.94
C GLY A 290 -8.72 3.66 -24.79
N HIS A 291 -7.39 3.60 -24.73
CA HIS A 291 -6.64 2.56 -25.42
C HIS A 291 -6.87 1.18 -24.77
N ALA A 292 -7.23 0.21 -25.60
CA ALA A 292 -7.46 -1.17 -25.19
C ALA A 292 -6.18 -1.99 -25.38
N HIS A 293 -5.79 -2.73 -24.35
CA HIS A 293 -4.71 -3.71 -24.40
C HIS A 293 -5.30 -5.10 -24.27
N GLU A 294 -5.12 -5.93 -25.29
CA GLU A 294 -5.68 -7.28 -25.37
C GLU A 294 -4.63 -8.34 -25.07
N PHE A 295 -5.06 -9.40 -24.41
CA PHE A 295 -4.22 -10.51 -23.98
C PHE A 295 -5.04 -11.80 -24.06
N ASP A 296 -4.40 -12.93 -24.28
CA ASP A 296 -4.99 -14.18 -23.81
C ASP A 296 -4.93 -14.25 -22.27
N GLY A 297 -5.75 -15.11 -21.66
CA GLY A 297 -5.86 -15.17 -20.21
C GLY A 297 -4.54 -15.55 -19.50
N LEU A 298 -3.71 -16.42 -20.09
CA LEU A 298 -2.43 -16.84 -19.51
C LEU A 298 -1.38 -15.74 -19.63
N GLU A 299 -1.33 -15.04 -20.77
CA GLU A 299 -0.51 -13.84 -20.96
C GLU A 299 -0.84 -12.77 -19.92
N PHE A 300 -2.14 -12.54 -19.67
CA PHE A 300 -2.57 -11.61 -18.65
C PHE A 300 -2.11 -12.01 -17.24
N LEU A 301 -2.22 -13.30 -16.87
CA LEU A 301 -1.72 -13.79 -15.58
C LEU A 301 -0.19 -13.72 -15.46
N ALA A 302 0.54 -13.97 -16.56
CA ALA A 302 1.99 -13.84 -16.62
C ALA A 302 2.42 -12.38 -16.41
N LEU A 303 1.76 -11.42 -17.07
CA LEU A 303 1.97 -10.00 -16.83
C LEU A 303 1.71 -9.64 -15.36
N LEU A 304 0.57 -10.09 -14.82
CA LEU A 304 0.15 -9.79 -13.45
C LEU A 304 1.13 -10.34 -12.40
N SER A 305 1.76 -11.49 -12.67
CA SER A 305 2.76 -12.10 -11.81
C SER A 305 3.94 -11.16 -11.51
N SER A 306 4.28 -10.26 -12.43
CA SER A 306 5.39 -9.30 -12.29
C SER A 306 5.14 -8.28 -11.17
N HIS A 307 3.87 -8.07 -10.79
CA HIS A 307 3.47 -7.08 -9.79
C HIS A 307 3.32 -7.65 -8.38
N ILE A 308 3.40 -8.97 -8.22
CA ILE A 308 3.32 -9.62 -6.92
C ILE A 308 4.65 -9.43 -6.18
N ALA A 309 4.61 -8.76 -5.04
CA ALA A 309 5.77 -8.51 -4.21
C ALA A 309 6.30 -9.81 -3.57
N LYS A 310 7.61 -9.88 -3.33
CA LYS A 310 8.21 -10.97 -2.52
C LYS A 310 7.66 -10.90 -1.09
N PRO A 311 7.57 -12.04 -0.38
CA PRO A 311 7.34 -12.03 1.05
C PRO A 311 8.33 -11.08 1.75
N TYR A 312 7.82 -10.26 2.67
CA TYR A 312 8.59 -9.27 3.44
C TYR A 312 9.24 -8.14 2.61
N GLU A 313 8.94 -8.02 1.32
CA GLU A 313 9.42 -6.90 0.50
C GLU A 313 8.83 -5.57 1.01
N SER A 314 9.73 -4.68 1.46
CA SER A 314 9.34 -3.35 1.91
C SER A 314 9.12 -2.42 0.72
N ILE A 315 7.88 -2.34 0.25
CA ILE A 315 7.47 -1.44 -0.82
C ILE A 315 7.23 0.00 -0.36
N THR A 316 7.26 0.28 0.94
CA THR A 316 7.09 1.62 1.53
C THR A 316 8.31 1.92 2.39
N ARG A 317 8.87 3.14 2.31
CA ARG A 317 10.00 3.58 3.14
C ARG A 317 9.80 5.01 3.62
N TYR A 318 10.26 5.27 4.84
CA TYR A 318 10.14 6.56 5.51
C TYR A 318 11.52 7.17 5.75
N TYR A 319 11.71 8.43 5.35
CA TYR A 319 13.01 9.10 5.34
C TYR A 319 13.02 10.42 6.09
N GLY A 320 14.24 10.82 6.48
CA GLY A 320 14.53 12.06 7.18
C GLY A 320 13.61 12.26 8.38
N PHE A 321 12.94 13.40 8.44
CA PHE A 321 12.09 13.75 9.58
C PHE A 321 10.89 12.80 9.78
N TYR A 322 10.44 12.10 8.73
CA TYR A 322 9.37 11.10 8.80
C TYR A 322 9.86 9.68 9.05
N SER A 323 11.18 9.44 9.08
CA SER A 323 11.74 8.13 9.38
C SER A 323 11.24 7.58 10.72
N CYS A 324 11.10 6.26 10.82
CA CYS A 324 10.67 5.60 12.05
C CYS A 324 11.62 5.94 13.23
N ARG A 325 12.92 6.02 12.95
CA ARG A 325 13.93 6.43 13.93
C ARG A 325 13.68 7.85 14.43
N SER A 326 13.58 8.83 13.54
CA SER A 326 13.37 10.23 13.95
C SER A 326 12.03 10.41 14.69
N ARG A 327 10.97 9.72 14.27
CA ARG A 327 9.69 9.68 15.01
C ARG A 327 9.85 9.07 16.40
N GLY A 328 10.60 7.98 16.53
CA GLY A 328 10.88 7.33 17.80
C GLY A 328 11.70 8.21 18.75
N GLU A 329 12.74 8.88 18.24
CA GLU A 329 13.56 9.83 19.00
C GLU A 329 12.71 11.01 19.50
N ARG A 330 11.84 11.58 18.66
CA ARG A 330 10.92 12.65 19.10
C ARG A 330 9.95 12.21 20.19
N LYS A 331 9.40 10.99 20.09
CA LYS A 331 8.53 10.44 21.16
C LYS A 331 9.27 10.32 22.50
N LYS A 332 10.57 9.98 22.48
CA LYS A 332 11.41 9.94 23.70
C LYS A 332 11.70 11.32 24.27
N LEU A 333 11.80 12.34 23.42
CA LEU A 333 12.09 13.73 23.81
C LEU A 333 10.84 14.54 24.18
N ALA A 334 9.64 14.11 23.77
CA ALA A 334 8.38 14.78 24.07
C ALA A 334 8.12 15.07 25.57
N PRO A 335 8.57 14.25 26.55
CA PRO A 335 8.47 14.60 27.97
C PRO A 335 9.39 15.76 28.42
N ALA A 336 10.38 16.15 27.60
CA ALA A 336 11.45 17.09 27.95
C ALA A 336 11.38 18.42 27.19
N VAL A 337 10.44 18.59 26.26
CA VAL A 337 10.25 19.82 25.48
C VAL A 337 8.95 20.49 25.92
N GLU A 338 8.97 21.81 26.12
CA GLU A 338 7.76 22.55 26.51
C GLU A 338 6.61 22.34 25.50
N PRO A 339 5.35 22.22 25.98
CA PRO A 339 4.17 22.11 25.12
C PRO A 339 4.15 23.25 24.09
N GLY A 340 4.05 22.91 22.79
CA GLY A 340 3.93 23.89 21.70
C GLY A 340 5.18 24.14 20.83
N LYS A 341 6.36 23.57 21.16
CA LYS A 341 7.56 23.69 20.30
C LYS A 341 7.72 22.58 19.26
N LEU A 342 7.04 21.45 19.43
CA LEU A 342 7.03 20.37 18.44
C LEU A 342 5.78 20.52 17.57
N PRO A 343 5.87 20.49 16.23
CA PRO A 343 4.72 20.25 15.37
C PRO A 343 4.15 18.89 15.79
N GLU A 344 2.94 18.94 16.34
CA GLU A 344 2.26 17.74 16.81
C GLU A 344 1.72 16.95 15.60
N PRO A 345 1.64 15.61 15.70
CA PRO A 345 0.86 14.84 14.75
C PRO A 345 -0.57 15.36 14.72
N LYS A 346 -1.21 15.33 13.56
CA LYS A 346 -2.61 15.75 13.44
C LYS A 346 -3.48 14.92 14.39
N THR A 347 -4.43 15.59 15.05
CA THR A 347 -5.22 15.08 16.19
C THR A 347 -5.72 13.66 15.99
N LYS A 348 -5.48 12.79 16.98
CA LYS A 348 -6.03 11.43 17.00
C LYS A 348 -7.55 11.48 17.05
N ALA A 349 -8.18 10.74 16.14
CA ALA A 349 -9.57 10.38 16.31
C ALA A 349 -9.80 9.58 17.60
N SER A 350 -10.93 9.83 18.27
CA SER A 350 -11.35 9.12 19.49
C SER A 350 -11.49 7.62 19.25
N SER A 351 -10.97 6.78 20.16
CA SER A 351 -11.10 5.32 20.12
C SER A 351 -12.29 4.82 20.95
N TYR A 352 -13.06 3.87 20.42
CA TYR A 352 -14.11 3.12 21.16
C TYR A 352 -13.68 1.68 21.44
N GLU A 353 -14.38 1.03 22.38
CA GLU A 353 -14.08 -0.32 22.88
C GLU A 353 -15.18 -1.32 22.46
N PHE A 354 -14.79 -2.47 21.92
CA PHE A 354 -15.68 -3.58 21.55
C PHE A 354 -15.28 -4.83 22.34
N LYS A 355 -16.26 -5.64 22.78
CA LYS A 355 -16.03 -6.72 23.77
C LYS A 355 -15.99 -8.14 23.20
N GLU A 356 -16.43 -8.40 21.97
CA GLU A 356 -16.44 -9.80 21.47
C GLU A 356 -16.32 -9.93 19.96
N VAL A 357 -15.38 -10.78 19.50
CA VAL A 357 -15.33 -11.25 18.11
C VAL A 357 -15.11 -12.75 18.10
N VAL A 358 -15.97 -13.48 17.40
CA VAL A 358 -15.89 -14.95 17.31
C VAL A 358 -15.39 -15.34 15.93
N MET A 359 -14.28 -16.08 15.85
CA MET A 359 -13.75 -16.60 14.59
C MET A 359 -14.41 -17.94 14.25
N VAL A 360 -14.86 -18.08 13.00
CA VAL A 360 -15.46 -19.31 12.45
C VAL A 360 -14.57 -19.81 11.31
N THR A 361 -13.90 -20.95 11.52
CA THR A 361 -13.05 -21.64 10.53
C THR A 361 -13.70 -22.95 10.08
N ARG A 362 -13.26 -23.50 8.93
CA ARG A 362 -13.70 -24.84 8.46
C ARG A 362 -13.13 -25.92 9.38
N GLY A 363 -14.01 -26.74 9.97
CA GLY A 363 -13.64 -27.89 10.81
C GLY A 363 -13.33 -27.50 12.25
N CYS A 364 -14.34 -27.59 13.12
CA CYS A 364 -14.28 -27.59 14.59
C CYS A 364 -13.10 -26.86 15.26
N ILE A 365 -13.32 -25.60 15.66
CA ILE A 365 -13.06 -25.00 17.00
C ILE A 365 -13.47 -23.53 16.89
N SER A 366 -14.48 -23.12 17.65
CA SER A 366 -14.77 -21.70 17.86
C SER A 366 -13.73 -21.15 18.83
N VAL A 367 -12.82 -20.30 18.34
CA VAL A 367 -11.99 -19.47 19.22
C VAL A 367 -12.74 -18.16 19.42
N SER A 368 -13.24 -17.94 20.63
CA SER A 368 -13.70 -16.62 21.06
C SER A 368 -12.47 -15.82 21.51
N ALA A 369 -12.30 -14.64 20.95
CA ALA A 369 -11.31 -13.69 21.45
C ALA A 369 -11.93 -12.29 21.47
N SER A 370 -11.81 -11.62 22.61
CA SER A 370 -12.26 -10.25 22.77
C SER A 370 -11.22 -9.31 22.18
N TYR A 371 -11.59 -8.49 21.19
CA TYR A 371 -10.70 -7.52 20.56
C TYR A 371 -11.25 -6.10 20.68
N VAL A 372 -10.37 -5.18 21.12
CA VAL A 372 -10.64 -3.73 21.13
C VAL A 372 -10.34 -3.16 19.74
N LEU A 373 -11.36 -2.61 19.06
CA LEU A 373 -11.22 -1.97 17.75
C LEU A 373 -11.40 -0.45 17.88
N SER A 374 -10.34 0.32 17.68
CA SER A 374 -10.42 1.79 17.65
C SER A 374 -10.96 2.32 16.31
N GLY A 375 -12.01 3.15 16.34
CA GLY A 375 -12.58 3.83 15.16
C GLY A 375 -13.28 5.15 15.53
N VAL A 376 -13.56 6.01 14.56
CA VAL A 376 -13.76 7.48 14.73
C VAL A 376 -15.21 7.95 15.00
N GLU A 377 -16.22 7.08 15.01
CA GLU A 377 -17.62 7.54 15.05
C GLU A 377 -18.32 7.39 16.42
N LYS A 378 -18.81 8.52 16.94
CA LYS A 378 -19.71 8.62 18.10
C LYS A 378 -21.10 8.09 17.73
N ASN A 379 -21.39 6.79 17.91
CA ASN A 379 -22.72 6.13 18.06
C ASN A 379 -22.81 4.77 17.33
N CYS A 380 -23.90 4.02 17.56
CA CYS A 380 -24.29 2.74 16.94
C CYS A 380 -24.27 2.70 15.38
N ASP A 381 -23.93 3.80 14.70
CA ASP A 381 -23.72 3.86 13.25
C ASP A 381 -22.46 3.12 12.78
N PHE A 382 -21.57 2.75 13.71
CA PHE A 382 -20.28 2.12 13.40
C PHE A 382 -20.38 0.69 12.81
N LEU A 383 -21.46 -0.09 13.01
CA LEU A 383 -21.59 -1.41 12.37
C LEU A 383 -21.60 -1.33 10.83
N SER A 384 -22.04 -0.19 10.28
CA SER A 384 -22.01 0.09 8.85
C SER A 384 -20.61 0.48 8.34
N SER A 385 -19.82 1.13 9.20
CA SER A 385 -18.43 1.55 8.98
C SER A 385 -17.42 0.41 9.20
N LEU A 386 -17.68 -0.49 10.17
CA LEU A 386 -16.99 -1.77 10.41
C LEU A 386 -16.96 -2.60 9.13
N SER A 387 -18.04 -2.58 8.36
CA SER A 387 -18.16 -3.28 7.10
C SER A 387 -17.18 -2.78 6.01
N ARG A 388 -16.68 -1.54 6.15
CA ARG A 388 -15.62 -0.94 5.34
C ARG A 388 -14.23 -1.09 5.95
N HIS A 389 -14.09 -1.15 7.29
CA HIS A 389 -12.78 -1.04 7.98
C HIS A 389 -12.32 -2.27 8.79
N CYS A 390 -13.20 -3.20 9.17
CA CYS A 390 -12.83 -4.39 9.96
C CYS A 390 -12.56 -5.61 9.10
N HIS A 391 -11.37 -6.21 9.26
CA HIS A 391 -11.05 -7.58 8.86
C HIS A 391 -10.01 -8.11 9.85
N MET A 392 -10.19 -9.36 10.26
CA MET A 392 -9.30 -10.07 11.17
C MET A 392 -8.18 -10.79 10.42
N GLU A 393 -7.12 -11.09 11.17
CA GLU A 393 -5.91 -11.75 10.70
C GLU A 393 -6.07 -13.27 10.78
N SER A 394 -5.64 -13.99 9.75
CA SER A 394 -5.54 -15.45 9.78
C SER A 394 -4.07 -15.83 9.64
N ASP A 395 -3.34 -15.85 10.76
CA ASP A 395 -2.13 -16.67 10.90
C ASP A 395 -2.54 -17.95 11.61
N ILE A 396 -3.10 -18.91 10.87
CA ILE A 396 -3.37 -20.24 11.41
C ILE A 396 -2.61 -21.24 10.56
N GLY A 397 -1.31 -21.34 10.86
CA GLY A 397 -0.58 -22.60 10.73
C GLY A 397 -0.96 -23.45 11.94
N CYS A 398 -1.42 -24.67 11.68
CA CYS A 398 -1.78 -25.63 12.70
C CYS A 398 -0.51 -26.04 13.48
N HIS A 399 -0.19 -25.37 14.60
CA HIS A 399 0.59 -25.89 15.73
C HIS A 399 0.51 -24.92 16.92
N VAL A 400 0.21 -25.47 18.10
CA VAL A 400 0.09 -24.79 19.40
C VAL A 400 1.36 -23.99 19.72
N ILE A 401 1.32 -22.65 19.68
CA ILE A 401 2.36 -21.80 20.27
C ILE A 401 1.71 -20.56 20.92
N HIS A 402 1.84 -20.50 22.24
CA HIS A 402 1.70 -19.28 23.04
C HIS A 402 2.82 -18.30 22.66
N HIS A 403 2.47 -17.17 22.03
CA HIS A 403 3.13 -15.86 22.01
C HIS A 403 2.97 -15.20 20.64
N PHE A 404 2.15 -14.16 20.56
CA PHE A 404 2.28 -13.13 19.53
C PHE A 404 2.41 -11.77 20.21
N ALA A 405 3.68 -11.38 20.38
CA ALA A 405 4.10 -10.00 20.52
C ALA A 405 4.21 -9.39 19.12
N ASP A 406 3.43 -8.36 18.82
CA ASP A 406 3.91 -7.01 18.48
C ASP A 406 2.74 -6.15 17.96
N VAL A 407 1.92 -5.68 18.90
CA VAL A 407 1.07 -4.51 18.70
C VAL A 407 1.64 -3.42 19.61
N ASN A 408 2.66 -2.73 19.11
CA ASN A 408 3.31 -1.64 19.84
C ASN A 408 2.37 -0.44 20.00
N ASN A 409 1.65 -0.42 21.14
CA ASN A 409 1.21 0.73 21.96
C ASN A 409 -0.23 0.62 22.51
N MET A 410 -0.57 -0.45 23.23
CA MET A 410 -1.61 -0.37 24.26
C MET A 410 -1.14 -1.09 25.52
N VAL A 411 -1.24 -0.41 26.67
CA VAL A 411 -0.95 -0.93 28.00
C VAL A 411 -2.04 -1.94 28.35
N TRP A 412 -1.67 -3.20 28.56
CA TRP A 412 -2.59 -4.26 28.94
C TRP A 412 -2.60 -4.40 30.48
N LYS A 413 -3.74 -4.13 31.12
CA LYS A 413 -4.05 -4.70 32.44
C LYS A 413 -5.00 -5.87 32.21
N LEU A 414 -4.50 -7.08 32.41
CA LEU A 414 -5.33 -8.26 32.63
C LEU A 414 -6.07 -8.04 33.95
N GLN A 415 -7.39 -7.93 33.91
CA GLN A 415 -8.22 -8.24 35.07
C GLN A 415 -8.78 -9.64 34.84
N THR A 416 -8.35 -10.55 35.71
CA THR A 416 -8.74 -11.96 35.82
C THR A 416 -10.22 -12.14 36.04
#